data_AF-A0AAD9F2H6-F1
#
_entry.id   AF-A0AAD9F2H6-F1
#
_cell.length_a   1.000
_cell.length_b   1.000
_cell.length_c   1.000
_cell.angle_alpha   90.00
_cell.angle_beta   90.00
_cell.angle_gamma   90.00
#
_symmetry.space_group_name_H-M   'P 1'
#
loop_
_entity.id
_entity.type
_entity.pdbx_description
1 polymer ?
#
loop_
_entity_poly.entity_id
_entity_poly.type
_entity_poly.pdbx_seq_one_letter_code
_entity_poly.pdbx_strand_id
1 'polypeptide(L)'
;AATYNHHTNIQEYTEIVTGYITKCIDDVTQNRAITIRANQKPWLTGEVHTLLKARNTAFRAGDPAGLKAARADLSRGIRKAKQEYTRKITGHFKDSRDSRSLWQGIMTLTDYKLPPQTCDSNTSLLNNLNGFFARFEAQNNKPAQKTIPPTDDQAL
;
A
#
# COMPACT_ATOMS: atom_id res chain seq x y z
N ALA A 1 -9.99 46.76 20.77
CA ALA A 1 -9.42 46.48 22.10
C ALA A 1 -10.48 45.69 22.86
N ALA A 2 -10.17 44.48 23.34
CA ALA A 2 -11.12 43.51 23.92
C ALA A 2 -11.65 43.88 25.32
N THR A 3 -11.73 45.18 25.60
CA THR A 3 -12.19 45.74 26.87
C THR A 3 -13.04 46.97 26.57
N TYR A 4 -14.35 46.82 26.75
CA TYR A 4 -15.32 47.90 26.76
C TYR A 4 -16.01 47.90 28.13
N ASN A 5 -15.96 49.01 28.87
CA ASN A 5 -16.58 49.14 30.20
C ASN A 5 -16.20 48.04 31.21
N HIS A 6 -14.90 47.74 31.37
CA HIS A 6 -14.36 46.86 32.42
C HIS A 6 -14.81 45.38 32.39
N HIS A 7 -15.57 44.97 31.38
CA HIS A 7 -15.89 43.56 31.13
C HIS A 7 -14.95 43.02 30.05
N THR A 8 -14.09 42.07 30.43
CA THR A 8 -13.29 41.32 29.45
C THR A 8 -14.22 40.35 28.74
N ASN A 9 -14.35 40.48 27.43
CA ASN A 9 -15.06 39.48 26.64
C ASN A 9 -14.15 38.25 26.53
N ILE A 10 -14.42 37.23 27.37
CA ILE A 10 -13.62 36.01 27.46
C ILE A 10 -13.51 35.33 26.10
N GLN A 11 -14.57 35.39 25.30
CA GLN A 11 -14.61 34.82 23.97
C GLN A 11 -13.63 35.54 23.04
N GLU A 12 -13.69 36.87 22.99
CA GLU A 12 -12.79 37.69 22.16
C GLU A 12 -11.33 37.54 22.58
N TYR A 13 -11.05 37.49 23.89
CA TYR A 13 -9.69 37.26 24.40
C TYR A 13 -9.16 35.89 23.97
N THR A 14 -9.98 34.85 24.08
CA THR A 14 -9.61 33.48 23.71
C THR A 14 -9.33 33.40 22.20
N GLU A 15 -10.14 34.04 21.36
CA GLU A 15 -9.95 34.11 19.90
C GLU A 15 -8.65 34.83 19.53
N ILE A 16 -8.32 35.94 20.20
CA ILE A 16 -7.07 36.67 19.94
C ILE A 16 -5.84 35.83 20.32
N VAL A 17 -5.84 35.20 21.49
CA VAL A 17 -4.70 34.41 21.97
C VAL A 17 -4.51 33.16 21.12
N THR A 18 -5.59 32.43 20.80
CA THR A 18 -5.52 31.25 19.93
C THR A 18 -5.11 31.62 18.50
N GLY A 19 -5.59 32.74 17.97
CA GLY A 19 -5.15 33.28 16.68
C GLY A 19 -3.66 33.61 16.66
N TYR A 20 -3.14 34.24 17.73
CA TYR A 20 -1.71 34.55 17.86
C TYR A 20 -0.85 33.27 17.90
N ILE A 21 -1.24 32.27 18.70
CA ILE A 21 -0.53 30.98 18.77
C ILE A 21 -0.52 30.30 17.40
N THR A 22 -1.66 30.26 16.70
CA THR A 22 -1.77 29.65 15.36
C THR A 22 -0.85 30.36 14.36
N LYS A 23 -0.83 31.70 14.37
CA LYS A 23 0.09 32.49 13.56
C LYS A 23 1.55 32.15 13.88
N CYS A 24 1.93 32.06 15.16
CA CYS A 24 3.29 31.69 15.55
C CYS A 24 3.67 30.29 15.06
N ILE A 25 2.73 29.33 15.09
CA ILE A 25 2.95 27.99 14.54
C ILE A 25 3.19 28.08 13.04
N ASP A 26 2.33 28.78 12.29
CA ASP A 26 2.46 28.92 10.84
C ASP A 26 3.74 29.66 10.42
N ASP A 27 4.16 30.68 11.16
CA ASP A 27 5.38 31.43 10.87
C ASP A 27 6.66 30.59 11.13
N VAL A 28 6.64 29.68 12.09
CA VAL A 28 7.80 28.82 12.45
C VAL A 28 7.80 27.50 11.66
N THR A 29 6.64 26.98 11.30
CA THR A 29 6.50 25.70 10.60
C THR A 29 6.42 25.89 9.08
N GLN A 30 7.37 25.31 8.35
CA GLN A 30 7.27 25.25 6.90
C GLN A 30 6.42 24.05 6.48
N ASN A 31 5.17 24.30 6.10
CA ASN A 31 4.32 23.26 5.52
C ASN A 31 4.76 22.95 4.10
N ARG A 32 5.09 21.68 3.84
CA ARG A 32 5.46 21.20 2.51
C ARG A 32 4.49 20.13 2.06
N ALA A 33 3.72 20.41 1.01
CA ALA A 33 2.88 19.42 0.37
C ALA A 33 3.75 18.49 -0.49
N ILE A 34 3.82 17.21 -0.12
CA ILE A 34 4.50 16.17 -0.90
C ILE A 34 3.43 15.37 -1.65
N THR A 35 3.41 15.49 -2.99
CA THR A 35 2.50 14.69 -3.82
C THR A 35 3.10 13.29 -4.04
N ILE A 36 2.57 12.30 -3.33
CA ILE A 36 2.90 10.88 -3.56
C ILE A 36 2.03 10.40 -4.72
N ARG A 37 2.63 10.21 -5.89
CA ARG A 37 1.92 9.68 -7.06
C ARG A 37 1.61 8.20 -6.88
N ALA A 38 0.45 7.77 -7.38
CA ALA A 38 -0.04 6.40 -7.26
C ALA A 38 0.93 5.33 -7.82
N ASN A 39 1.82 5.69 -8.76
CA ASN A 39 2.76 4.77 -9.41
C ASN A 39 4.20 4.98 -8.92
N GLN A 40 4.42 5.15 -7.61
CA GLN A 40 5.79 5.12 -7.11
C GLN A 40 6.40 3.75 -7.41
N LYS A 41 7.55 3.78 -8.08
CA LYS A 41 8.28 2.56 -8.39
C LYS A 41 8.62 1.86 -7.07
N PRO A 42 8.23 0.59 -6.87
CA PRO A 42 8.40 -0.09 -5.58
C PRO A 42 9.88 -0.32 -5.21
N TRP A 43 10.79 -0.23 -6.17
CA TRP A 43 12.24 -0.24 -5.96
C TRP A 43 12.84 1.15 -5.65
N LEU A 44 12.02 2.20 -5.48
CA LEU A 44 12.46 3.55 -5.10
C LEU A 44 12.48 3.66 -3.57
N THR A 45 13.41 2.93 -2.96
CA THR A 45 13.54 2.82 -1.50
C THR A 45 14.18 4.06 -0.87
N GLY A 46 14.15 4.15 0.47
CA GLY A 46 14.83 5.21 1.21
C GLY A 46 16.32 5.34 0.87
N GLU A 47 17.02 4.21 0.65
CA GLU A 47 18.42 4.20 0.19
C GLU A 47 18.60 4.82 -1.20
N VAL A 48 17.68 4.56 -2.14
CA VAL A 48 17.72 5.20 -3.46
C VAL A 48 17.48 6.70 -3.34
N HIS A 49 16.60 7.13 -2.41
CA HIS A 49 16.39 8.55 -2.13
C HIS A 49 17.63 9.23 -1.53
N THR A 50 18.38 8.58 -0.64
CA THR A 50 19.63 9.14 -0.10
C THR A 50 20.68 9.28 -1.19
N LEU A 51 20.81 8.30 -2.10
CA LEU A 51 21.69 8.38 -3.27
C LEU A 51 21.29 9.50 -4.24
N LEU A 52 19.98 9.68 -4.47
CA LEU A 52 19.48 10.81 -5.27
C LEU A 52 19.81 12.15 -4.61
N LYS A 53 19.69 12.25 -3.28
CA LYS A 53 20.06 13.44 -2.52
C LYS A 53 21.57 13.72 -2.64
N ALA A 54 22.42 12.71 -2.45
CA ALA A 54 23.88 12.81 -2.59
C ALA A 54 24.30 13.27 -4.00
N ARG A 55 23.65 12.77 -5.05
CA ARG A 55 23.88 13.23 -6.42
C ARG A 55 23.49 14.70 -6.59
N ASN A 56 22.32 15.09 -6.08
CA ASN A 56 21.85 16.47 -6.16
C ASN A 56 22.73 17.45 -5.37
N THR A 57 23.27 17.03 -4.22
CA THR A 57 24.21 17.85 -3.45
C THR A 57 25.53 18.02 -4.18
N ALA A 58 26.11 16.95 -4.75
CA ALA A 58 27.33 17.04 -5.55
C ALA A 58 27.14 17.95 -6.79
N PHE A 59 25.98 17.85 -7.45
CA PHE A 59 25.63 18.74 -8.56
C PHE A 59 25.56 20.21 -8.13
N ARG A 60 24.90 20.51 -7.01
CA ARG A 60 24.80 21.88 -6.48
C ARG A 60 26.13 22.44 -5.98
N ALA A 61 27.03 21.58 -5.50
CA ALA A 61 28.37 21.95 -5.07
C ALA A 61 29.34 22.22 -6.24
N GLY A 62 28.96 21.89 -7.48
CA GLY A 62 29.81 22.07 -8.65
C GLY A 62 31.02 21.12 -8.71
N ASP A 63 31.02 20.03 -7.93
CA ASP A 63 32.11 19.04 -7.89
C ASP A 63 31.91 17.97 -8.99
N PRO A 64 32.70 17.99 -10.08
CA PRO A 64 32.54 17.04 -11.18
C PRO A 64 32.96 15.62 -10.81
N ALA A 65 33.96 15.45 -9.94
CA ALA A 65 34.45 14.14 -9.53
C ALA A 65 33.45 13.47 -8.58
N GLY A 66 32.97 14.20 -7.57
CA GLY A 66 31.91 13.75 -6.68
C GLY A 66 30.60 13.48 -7.41
N LEU A 67 30.26 14.28 -8.43
CA LEU A 67 29.07 14.03 -9.25
C LEU A 67 29.18 12.72 -10.04
N LYS A 68 30.36 12.41 -10.60
CA LYS A 68 30.60 11.15 -11.32
C LYS A 68 30.48 9.95 -10.38
N ALA A 69 31.09 10.02 -9.19
CA ALA A 69 30.98 8.98 -8.18
C ALA A 69 29.52 8.78 -7.73
N ALA A 70 28.82 9.85 -7.36
CA ALA A 70 27.42 9.79 -6.92
C ALA A 70 26.47 9.22 -8.00
N ARG A 71 26.73 9.49 -9.29
CA ARG A 71 25.99 8.88 -10.40
C ARG A 71 26.24 7.37 -10.52
N ALA A 72 27.48 6.94 -10.35
CA ALA A 72 27.83 5.51 -10.37
C ALA A 72 27.17 4.78 -9.19
N ASP A 73 27.20 5.39 -8.01
CA ASP A 73 26.61 4.84 -6.78
C ASP A 73 25.09 4.75 -6.88
N LEU A 74 24.44 5.81 -7.38
CA LEU A 74 23.01 5.80 -7.69
C LEU A 74 22.65 4.67 -8.66
N SER A 75 23.43 4.49 -9.72
CA SER A 75 23.19 3.43 -10.71
C SER A 75 23.36 2.02 -10.12
N ARG A 76 24.30 1.83 -9.19
CA ARG A 76 24.44 0.57 -8.43
C ARG A 76 23.28 0.36 -7.47
N GLY A 77 22.91 1.40 -6.71
CA GLY A 77 21.79 1.35 -5.76
C GLY A 77 20.46 1.02 -6.43
N ILE A 78 20.14 1.64 -7.58
CA ILE A 78 18.93 1.33 -8.34
C ILE A 78 18.92 -0.12 -8.82
N ARG A 79 20.05 -0.64 -9.31
CA ARG A 79 20.15 -2.05 -9.75
C ARG A 79 19.92 -3.01 -8.58
N LYS A 80 20.55 -2.75 -7.44
CA LYS A 80 20.36 -3.54 -6.21
C LYS A 80 18.91 -3.52 -5.74
N ALA A 81 18.31 -2.33 -5.63
CA ALA A 81 16.92 -2.18 -5.19
C ALA A 81 15.93 -2.90 -6.13
N LYS A 82 16.15 -2.82 -7.44
CA LYS A 82 15.36 -3.60 -8.41
C LYS A 82 15.51 -5.10 -8.20
N GLN A 83 16.74 -5.59 -8.03
CA GLN A 83 17.00 -7.00 -7.80
C GLN A 83 16.34 -7.51 -6.51
N GLU A 84 16.41 -6.74 -5.44
CA GLU A 84 15.76 -7.06 -4.17
C GLU A 84 14.25 -7.11 -4.31
N TYR A 85 13.66 -6.15 -5.03
CA TYR A 85 12.23 -6.15 -5.33
C TYR A 85 11.82 -7.38 -6.14
N THR A 86 12.57 -7.70 -7.21
CA THR A 86 12.34 -8.91 -8.01
C THR A 86 12.43 -10.16 -7.13
N ARG A 87 13.45 -10.27 -6.27
CA ARG A 87 13.62 -11.39 -5.34
C ARG A 87 12.44 -11.52 -4.36
N LYS A 88 11.91 -10.39 -3.89
CA LYS A 88 10.73 -10.37 -3.01
C LYS A 88 9.51 -10.91 -3.74
N ILE A 89 9.23 -10.43 -4.96
CA ILE A 89 8.12 -10.94 -5.78
C ILE A 89 8.29 -12.42 -6.07
N THR A 90 9.44 -12.83 -6.61
CA THR A 90 9.66 -14.24 -6.97
C THR A 90 9.64 -15.16 -5.76
N GLY A 91 9.99 -14.65 -4.58
CA GLY A 91 9.81 -15.33 -3.30
C GLY A 91 8.38 -15.80 -3.06
N HIS A 92 7.38 -15.03 -3.48
CA HIS A 92 5.97 -15.40 -3.33
C HIS A 92 5.55 -16.60 -4.18
N PHE A 93 6.29 -16.91 -5.25
CA PHE A 93 5.99 -17.96 -6.22
C PHE A 93 6.88 -19.20 -6.09
N LYS A 94 7.66 -19.31 -5.01
CA LYS A 94 8.58 -20.45 -4.81
C LYS A 94 7.87 -21.73 -4.40
N ASP A 95 6.80 -21.64 -3.61
CA ASP A 95 5.99 -22.77 -3.20
C ASP A 95 4.62 -22.69 -3.86
N SER A 96 4.32 -23.64 -4.74
CA SER A 96 3.05 -23.69 -5.47
C SER A 96 1.88 -24.15 -4.60
N ARG A 97 2.14 -24.71 -3.41
CA ARG A 97 1.10 -25.17 -2.49
C ARG A 97 0.57 -24.05 -1.59
N ASP A 98 1.33 -22.98 -1.41
CA ASP A 98 0.91 -21.82 -0.62
C ASP A 98 0.12 -20.82 -1.48
N SER A 99 -1.18 -21.08 -1.62
CA SER A 99 -2.12 -20.20 -2.35
C SER A 99 -2.19 -18.79 -1.77
N ARG A 100 -1.93 -18.63 -0.46
CA ARG A 100 -1.92 -17.31 0.19
C ARG A 100 -0.73 -16.49 -0.25
N SER A 101 0.45 -17.09 -0.28
CA SER A 101 1.67 -16.43 -0.78
C SER A 101 1.53 -16.08 -2.27
N LEU A 102 1.00 -16.99 -3.09
CA LEU A 102 0.73 -16.72 -4.51
C LEU A 102 -0.20 -15.51 -4.68
N TRP A 103 -1.29 -15.46 -3.91
CA TRP A 103 -2.22 -14.34 -3.97
C TRP A 103 -1.57 -13.02 -3.55
N GLN A 104 -0.72 -13.02 -2.51
CA GLN A 104 0.05 -11.84 -2.12
C GLN A 104 1.00 -11.36 -3.23
N GLY A 105 1.63 -12.29 -3.96
CA GLY A 105 2.47 -11.97 -5.13
C GLY A 105 1.67 -11.29 -6.24
N ILE A 106 0.48 -11.81 -6.57
CA ILE A 106 -0.43 -11.23 -7.59
C ILE A 106 -0.91 -9.85 -7.16
N MET A 107 -1.33 -9.67 -5.90
CA MET A 107 -1.73 -8.38 -5.36
C MET A 107 -0.59 -7.34 -5.46
N THR A 108 0.63 -7.75 -5.13
CA THR A 108 1.82 -6.89 -5.21
C THR A 108 2.15 -6.47 -6.64
N LEU A 109 1.94 -7.34 -7.63
CA LEU A 109 2.20 -7.03 -9.06
C LEU A 109 1.15 -6.12 -9.68
N THR A 110 -0.10 -6.23 -9.22
CA THR A 110 -1.26 -5.51 -9.76
C THR A 110 -1.54 -4.19 -9.03
N ASP A 111 -0.74 -3.86 -8.01
CA ASP A 111 -1.00 -2.79 -7.05
C ASP A 111 -2.41 -2.85 -6.46
N TYR A 112 -2.98 -4.07 -6.37
CA TYR A 112 -4.33 -4.28 -5.90
C TYR A 112 -4.39 -4.04 -4.39
N LYS A 113 -5.12 -2.99 -4.00
CA LYS A 113 -5.45 -2.70 -2.61
C LYS A 113 -6.74 -3.40 -2.27
N LEU A 114 -6.70 -4.26 -1.26
CA LEU A 114 -7.92 -4.86 -0.74
C LEU A 114 -8.83 -3.71 -0.29
N PRO A 115 -10.08 -3.63 -0.78
CA PRO A 115 -11.04 -2.68 -0.23
C PRO A 115 -11.10 -2.88 1.28
N PRO A 116 -11.28 -1.81 2.09
CA PRO A 116 -11.65 -2.00 3.48
C PRO A 116 -12.84 -2.98 3.49
N GLN A 117 -12.76 -4.03 4.31
CA GLN A 117 -13.86 -4.98 4.44
C GLN A 117 -15.04 -4.26 5.07
N THR A 118 -15.82 -3.55 4.25
CA THR A 118 -17.20 -3.22 4.57
C THR A 118 -18.00 -4.47 4.28
N CYS A 119 -17.80 -5.48 5.12
CA CYS A 119 -18.75 -6.58 5.19
C CYS A 119 -19.96 -6.02 5.93
N ASP A 120 -20.87 -5.42 5.16
CA ASP A 120 -22.24 -5.22 5.60
C ASP A 120 -22.89 -6.62 5.58
N SER A 121 -22.49 -7.45 6.55
CA SER A 121 -22.86 -8.86 6.69
C SER A 121 -24.31 -8.97 7.13
N ASN A 122 -25.23 -8.49 6.31
CA ASN A 122 -26.65 -8.66 6.54
C ASN A 122 -26.97 -10.15 6.37
N THR A 123 -27.24 -10.83 7.49
CA THR A 123 -27.55 -12.28 7.56
C THR A 123 -28.63 -12.69 6.55
N SER A 124 -29.56 -11.77 6.23
CA SER A 124 -30.58 -11.96 5.20
C SER A 124 -29.99 -12.16 3.79
N LEU A 125 -28.97 -11.39 3.40
CA LEU A 125 -28.31 -11.55 2.10
C LEU A 125 -27.58 -12.91 2.02
N LEU A 126 -26.90 -13.30 3.10
CA LEU A 126 -26.21 -14.59 3.18
C LEU A 126 -27.19 -15.76 3.05
N ASN A 127 -28.34 -15.69 3.73
CA ASN A 127 -29.38 -16.70 3.62
C ASN A 127 -30.00 -16.76 2.22
N ASN A 128 -30.23 -15.61 1.57
CA ASN A 128 -30.72 -15.56 0.19
C ASN A 128 -29.73 -16.17 -0.80
N LEU A 129 -28.42 -15.91 -0.64
CA LEU A 129 -27.39 -16.51 -1.47
C LEU A 129 -27.29 -18.03 -1.26
N ASN A 130 -27.32 -18.48 -0.01
CA ASN A 130 -27.36 -19.91 0.30
C ASN A 130 -28.57 -20.59 -0.33
N GLY A 131 -29.77 -20.00 -0.21
CA GLY A 131 -30.97 -20.51 -0.86
C GLY A 131 -30.87 -20.52 -2.39
N PHE A 132 -30.28 -19.47 -2.98
CA PHE A 132 -30.04 -19.39 -4.41
C PHE A 132 -29.12 -20.54 -4.87
N PHE A 133 -27.93 -20.69 -4.30
CA PHE A 133 -26.99 -21.73 -4.77
C PHE A 133 -27.44 -23.15 -4.42
N ALA A 134 -28.10 -23.36 -3.28
CA ALA A 134 -28.64 -24.66 -2.89
C ALA A 134 -29.89 -25.08 -3.69
N ARG A 135 -30.50 -24.20 -4.50
CA ARG A 135 -31.71 -24.53 -5.28
C ARG A 135 -31.53 -25.72 -6.24
N PHE A 136 -30.30 -25.94 -6.70
CA PHE A 136 -29.96 -27.08 -7.56
C PHE A 136 -29.81 -28.38 -6.76
N GLU A 137 -29.50 -28.30 -5.47
CA GLU A 137 -29.39 -29.48 -4.59
C GLU A 137 -30.76 -30.04 -4.21
N ALA A 138 -31.78 -29.18 -4.08
CA ALA A 138 -33.16 -29.61 -3.81
C ALA A 138 -33.77 -30.46 -4.95
N GLN A 139 -33.23 -30.35 -6.16
CA GLN A 139 -33.64 -31.14 -7.33
C GLN A 139 -32.72 -32.35 -7.58
N ASN A 140 -31.60 -32.46 -6.87
CA ASN A 140 -30.70 -33.61 -6.87
C ASN A 140 -31.22 -34.71 -5.92
N ASN A 141 -32.35 -35.34 -6.26
CA ASN A 141 -32.79 -36.58 -5.59
C ASN A 141 -32.00 -37.82 -6.04
N LYS A 142 -30.94 -37.65 -6.84
CA LYS A 142 -30.08 -38.74 -7.26
C LYS A 142 -28.91 -38.86 -6.28
N PRO A 143 -28.75 -39.99 -5.56
CA PRO A 143 -27.55 -40.19 -4.76
C PRO A 143 -26.33 -40.08 -5.68
N ALA A 144 -25.29 -39.36 -5.21
CA ALA A 144 -24.04 -39.23 -5.93
C ALA A 144 -23.47 -40.64 -6.20
N GLN A 145 -23.62 -41.12 -7.43
CA GLN A 145 -22.97 -42.35 -7.87
C GLN A 145 -21.49 -42.04 -8.06
N LYS A 146 -20.67 -42.62 -7.19
CA LYS A 146 -19.23 -42.65 -7.36
C LYS A 146 -18.97 -43.44 -8.64
N THR A 147 -18.52 -42.76 -9.69
CA THR A 147 -18.02 -43.44 -10.89
C THR A 147 -16.87 -44.33 -10.44
N ILE A 148 -17.06 -45.64 -10.55
CA ILE A 148 -15.99 -46.61 -10.30
C ILE A 148 -14.94 -46.33 -11.37
N PRO A 149 -13.68 -46.02 -11.00
CA PRO A 149 -12.62 -45.86 -11.97
C PRO A 149 -12.52 -47.17 -12.79
N PRO A 150 -12.24 -47.09 -14.10
CA PRO A 150 -12.06 -48.29 -14.90
C PRO A 150 -10.97 -49.15 -14.25
N THR A 151 -11.28 -50.42 -14.03
CA THR A 151 -10.30 -51.43 -13.66
C THR A 151 -9.35 -51.54 -14.85
N ASP A 152 -8.19 -50.88 -14.77
CA ASP A 152 -7.05 -51.23 -15.60
C ASP A 152 -6.67 -52.66 -15.21
N ASP A 153 -7.00 -53.59 -16.10
CA ASP A 153 -6.51 -54.96 -16.04
C ASP A 153 -4.99 -54.95 -16.10
N GLN A 154 -4.44 -55.83 -15.27
CA GLN A 154 -3.03 -56.00 -14.99
C GLN A 154 -2.22 -56.41 -16.24
N ALA A 155 -0.99 -55.87 -16.28
CA ALA A 155 0.25 -56.54 -16.68
C ALA A 155 0.27 -57.41 -17.95
N LEU A 156 1.02 -56.95 -18.95
CA LEU A 156 2.24 -57.62 -19.43
C LEU A 156 3.17 -56.64 -20.15
#